data_AF-A0A7C7MUT4-F1
#
_entry.id   AF-A0A7C7MUT4-F1
#
_cell.length_a   1.000
_cell.length_b   1.000
_cell.length_c   1.000
_cell.angle_alpha   90.00
_cell.angle_beta   90.00
_cell.angle_gamma   90.00
#
_symmetry.space_group_name_H-M   'P 1'
#
loop_
_entity.id
_entity.type
_entity.pdbx_description
1 polymer ?
#
loop_
_entity_poly.entity_id
_entity_poly.type
_entity_poly.pdbx_seq_one_letter_code
_entity_poly.pdbx_strand_id
1 'polypeptide(L)'
;MPTCRFLLLFSLIWARLVALDVFIDPVKGFRKIAVIRVSFQPDDSQGTTGDGKFLLAQNTVSCGNYTIDRSPHDKSYFESQLQAVDSYFRNVSNGHYGIDLDSSQVFPDGEAASYPLDHTMDYYHPYGETNEVYEQKLVELFRDALFTADSADAVPFTDYDLIVVFHAGIGQDFSLPFLDPTPEDIPSTYVDREMLGEPIFNVEHGIILPETQNHLLFDEAEDIFTDPAESCDYQFGLTGTFALMVGFAEGLPPLWDTETGESGIGVFGLMDQGSNNGRGIIPSPPDGWTRIQAGWTMPSLVTPTSEVLLPARSMQDSIIKVQIDDDEYFLIENRNNWFRDNVNIDSVRYAIYDNTDDYPDYVEVLFDSVDISFDENGVVTSVSSYDLGLPASGLLIWHIDESVIRTAPDEYSINADRERKGIDLEEADGAQDIGYPNIHLFTDPTSGYFGDMWFDGNLEYETVNGVGPPEFSPYSYPDTKSNDGASTFLSIENISVPGDTMSFTVSNTFLVDGFPDTTAFIRTVYDLNGDGVNEVFGGKD
;
A
#
# COMPACT_ATOMS: atom_id res chain seq x y z
N MET A 1 -2.89 -5.02 -15.09
CA MET A 1 -3.98 -4.30 -14.38
C MET A 1 -3.83 -2.83 -14.74
N PRO A 2 -4.86 -1.96 -14.67
CA PRO A 2 -4.61 -0.53 -14.76
C PRO A 2 -3.61 -0.16 -13.66
N THR A 3 -2.47 0.41 -14.06
CA THR A 3 -1.45 0.88 -13.13
C THR A 3 -1.93 2.18 -12.50
N CYS A 4 -1.66 2.37 -11.21
CA CYS A 4 -1.95 3.67 -10.59
C CYS A 4 -1.09 4.73 -11.27
N ARG A 5 -1.69 5.83 -11.71
CA ARG A 5 -0.93 7.01 -12.11
C ARG A 5 -0.67 7.80 -10.83
N PHE A 6 0.41 7.45 -10.12
CA PHE A 6 0.94 8.39 -9.14
C PHE A 6 1.73 9.47 -9.88
N LEU A 7 1.01 10.48 -10.39
CA LEU A 7 1.61 11.77 -10.69
C LEU A 7 1.63 12.56 -9.37
N LEU A 8 2.52 12.16 -8.45
CA LEU A 8 2.85 12.99 -7.31
C LEU A 8 3.99 13.92 -7.73
N LEU A 9 3.67 15.20 -7.63
CA LEU A 9 4.49 16.30 -8.06
C LEU A 9 5.54 16.56 -6.99
N PHE A 10 6.80 16.31 -7.31
CA PHE A 10 7.93 16.79 -6.53
C PHE A 10 8.96 17.40 -7.48
N SER A 11 9.38 18.65 -7.20
CA SER A 11 10.57 19.20 -7.86
C SER A 11 11.52 19.92 -6.88
N LEU A 12 12.72 19.34 -6.83
CA LEU A 12 14.06 19.97 -6.76
C LEU A 12 14.64 20.41 -5.40
N ILE A 13 15.33 19.44 -4.80
CA ILE A 13 16.72 19.46 -4.30
C ILE A 13 17.25 20.80 -3.77
N TRP A 14 17.45 20.87 -2.45
CA TRP A 14 18.68 21.40 -1.87
C TRP A 14 19.32 20.38 -0.93
N ALA A 15 20.38 19.73 -1.41
CA ALA A 15 21.25 18.89 -0.61
C ALA A 15 21.74 19.65 0.63
N ARG A 16 21.16 19.34 1.80
CA ARG A 16 21.85 19.49 3.07
C ARG A 16 22.44 18.12 3.42
N LEU A 17 23.75 18.02 3.27
CA LEU A 17 24.56 16.97 3.90
C LEU A 17 24.43 17.08 5.41
N VAL A 18 23.35 16.50 5.94
CA VAL A 18 23.20 16.07 7.32
C VAL A 18 22.64 14.67 7.18
N ALA A 19 23.38 13.66 7.65
CA ALA A 19 22.82 12.33 7.82
C ALA A 19 21.58 12.48 8.71
N LEU A 20 20.40 12.38 8.13
CA LEU A 20 19.19 12.18 8.88
C LEU A 20 19.20 10.70 9.21
N ASP A 21 19.21 10.37 10.51
CA ASP A 21 18.70 9.06 10.88
C ASP A 21 17.23 9.10 10.46
N VAL A 22 16.87 8.39 9.39
CA VAL A 22 15.48 8.22 8.94
C VAL A 22 14.77 7.45 10.04
N PHE A 23 14.24 8.20 11.01
CA PHE A 23 13.42 7.69 12.10
C PHE A 23 11.98 8.00 11.76
N ILE A 24 11.22 6.96 11.46
CA ILE A 24 9.76 7.06 11.46
C ILE A 24 9.36 7.14 12.93
N ASP A 25 8.73 8.24 13.33
CA ASP A 25 8.13 8.32 14.65
C ASP A 25 7.07 7.22 14.78
N PRO A 26 7.03 6.44 15.89
CA PRO A 26 6.09 5.34 16.00
C PRO A 26 4.64 5.78 15.76
N VAL A 27 4.03 5.27 14.70
CA VAL A 27 2.65 5.58 14.28
C VAL A 27 1.66 4.87 15.21
N LYS A 28 1.34 5.50 16.34
CA LYS A 28 0.48 4.93 17.39
C LYS A 28 -0.61 5.89 17.83
N GLY A 29 -1.67 5.31 18.39
CA GLY A 29 -2.82 6.04 18.91
C GLY A 29 -3.88 6.29 17.84
N PHE A 30 -4.92 7.03 18.21
CA PHE A 30 -6.08 7.29 17.35
C PHE A 30 -6.07 8.75 16.91
N ARG A 31 -6.24 8.99 15.62
CA ARG A 31 -6.27 10.34 15.03
C ARG A 31 -7.69 10.87 14.97
N LYS A 32 -7.86 12.15 15.33
CA LYS A 32 -9.09 12.90 15.09
C LYS A 32 -9.02 13.53 13.72
N ILE A 33 -9.98 13.23 12.87
CA ILE A 33 -10.02 13.73 11.50
C ILE A 33 -11.16 14.72 11.35
N ALA A 34 -10.84 15.92 10.84
CA ALA A 34 -11.85 16.82 10.30
C ALA A 34 -11.94 16.62 8.79
N VAL A 35 -13.12 16.24 8.34
CA VAL A 35 -13.44 16.08 6.93
C VAL A 35 -14.12 17.35 6.44
N ILE A 36 -13.61 17.96 5.37
CA ILE A 36 -14.15 19.16 4.74
C ILE A 36 -14.67 18.79 3.36
N ARG A 37 -15.98 18.86 3.15
CA ARG A 37 -16.61 18.57 1.85
C ARG A 37 -16.76 19.84 1.04
N VAL A 38 -16.13 19.89 -0.13
CA VAL A 38 -16.19 21.04 -1.04
C VAL A 38 -16.84 20.68 -2.37
N SER A 39 -17.57 21.63 -2.93
CA SER A 39 -18.13 21.53 -4.28
C SER A 39 -17.73 22.74 -5.09
N PHE A 40 -17.73 22.61 -6.42
CA PHE A 40 -17.28 23.66 -7.33
C PHE A 40 -18.46 24.46 -7.87
N GLN A 41 -18.17 25.53 -8.61
CA GLN A 41 -19.20 26.13 -9.45
C GLN A 41 -19.63 25.11 -10.52
N PRO A 42 -20.94 24.87 -10.71
CA PRO A 42 -21.37 23.90 -11.71
C PRO A 42 -21.01 24.33 -13.14
N ASP A 43 -20.58 23.37 -13.93
CA ASP A 43 -20.31 23.51 -15.36
C ASP A 43 -20.71 22.23 -16.12
N ASP A 44 -20.44 22.23 -17.43
CA ASP A 44 -20.60 21.10 -18.35
C ASP A 44 -19.27 20.81 -19.08
N SER A 45 -18.14 21.02 -18.40
CA SER A 45 -16.82 20.80 -18.99
C SER A 45 -16.62 19.32 -19.31
N GLN A 46 -16.15 19.04 -20.53
CA GLN A 46 -15.83 17.67 -20.95
C GLN A 46 -14.46 17.21 -20.42
N GLY A 47 -13.66 18.12 -19.85
CA GLY A 47 -12.35 17.79 -19.31
C GLY A 47 -12.40 17.23 -17.89
N THR A 48 -13.58 17.24 -17.26
CA THR A 48 -13.81 16.86 -15.88
C THR A 48 -15.00 15.90 -15.78
N THR A 49 -15.01 15.04 -14.78
CA THR A 49 -16.11 14.09 -14.52
C THR A 49 -17.13 14.70 -13.56
N GLY A 50 -18.40 14.71 -13.97
CA GLY A 50 -19.50 15.27 -13.19
C GLY A 50 -19.61 16.80 -13.33
N ASP A 51 -20.61 17.38 -12.65
CA ASP A 51 -20.95 18.82 -12.77
C ASP A 51 -20.35 19.67 -11.64
N GLY A 52 -19.34 19.17 -10.94
CA GLY A 52 -18.75 19.82 -9.78
C GLY A 52 -19.60 19.78 -8.50
N LYS A 53 -20.69 18.99 -8.46
CA LYS A 53 -21.49 18.69 -7.25
C LYS A 53 -21.42 17.21 -6.87
N PHE A 54 -21.54 16.94 -5.57
CA PHE A 54 -21.58 15.58 -5.04
C PHE A 54 -22.80 14.81 -5.56
N LEU A 55 -22.63 13.50 -5.78
CA LEU A 55 -23.68 12.59 -6.21
C LEU A 55 -24.67 12.32 -5.08
N LEU A 56 -25.74 13.12 -4.99
CA LEU A 56 -26.79 12.98 -3.96
C LEU A 56 -27.98 12.10 -4.38
N ALA A 57 -28.14 11.85 -5.68
CA ALA A 57 -29.20 10.99 -6.18
C ALA A 57 -28.70 9.55 -6.27
N GLN A 58 -29.50 8.58 -5.81
CA GLN A 58 -29.17 7.16 -6.00
C GLN A 58 -29.03 6.85 -7.49
N ASN A 59 -27.82 6.50 -7.90
CA ASN A 59 -27.53 5.97 -9.22
C ASN A 59 -27.25 4.47 -9.06
N THR A 60 -28.19 3.64 -9.52
CA THR A 60 -28.03 2.18 -9.55
C THR A 60 -27.99 1.65 -10.99
N VAL A 61 -27.69 2.52 -11.96
CA VAL A 61 -27.79 2.17 -13.38
C VAL A 61 -26.74 1.12 -13.76
N SER A 62 -25.57 1.16 -13.13
CA SER A 62 -24.44 0.26 -13.42
C SER A 62 -24.16 -0.70 -12.26
N CYS A 63 -23.97 -1.99 -12.55
CA CYS A 63 -23.49 -3.05 -11.61
C CYS A 63 -24.41 -3.50 -10.47
N GLY A 64 -25.59 -2.89 -10.30
CA GLY A 64 -26.67 -3.39 -9.46
C GLY A 64 -26.26 -3.60 -7.98
N ASN A 65 -26.22 -4.84 -7.52
CA ASN A 65 -25.85 -5.18 -6.14
C ASN A 65 -24.34 -5.27 -5.91
N TYR A 66 -23.53 -5.06 -6.94
CA TYR A 66 -22.07 -5.09 -6.87
C TYR A 66 -21.43 -3.72 -7.11
N THR A 67 -22.23 -2.65 -7.16
CA THR A 67 -21.69 -1.28 -7.28
C THR A 67 -20.92 -0.91 -6.02
N ILE A 68 -19.67 -0.50 -6.18
CA ILE A 68 -18.76 0.01 -5.14
C ILE A 68 -19.07 1.48 -4.87
N ASP A 69 -19.02 1.91 -3.60
CA ASP A 69 -19.18 3.31 -3.17
C ASP A 69 -20.43 3.98 -3.76
N ARG A 70 -21.61 3.46 -3.46
CA ARG A 70 -22.87 3.95 -4.04
C ARG A 70 -23.26 5.32 -3.49
N SER A 71 -23.89 6.11 -4.34
CA SER A 71 -24.58 7.32 -3.91
C SER A 71 -25.81 7.02 -3.03
N PRO A 72 -26.22 7.93 -2.13
CA PRO A 72 -25.76 9.32 -1.99
C PRO A 72 -24.38 9.48 -1.34
N HIS A 73 -23.52 10.32 -1.91
CA HIS A 73 -22.27 10.78 -1.30
C HIS A 73 -22.53 11.98 -0.38
N ASP A 74 -23.34 11.73 0.64
CA ASP A 74 -23.70 12.70 1.67
C ASP A 74 -22.78 12.56 2.89
N LYS A 75 -23.15 13.19 4.01
CA LYS A 75 -22.30 13.24 5.21
C LYS A 75 -22.06 11.84 5.74
N SER A 76 -23.12 11.04 5.79
CA SER A 76 -23.10 9.66 6.28
C SER A 76 -22.17 8.79 5.45
N TYR A 77 -22.13 8.95 4.13
CA TYR A 77 -21.16 8.26 3.26
C TYR A 77 -19.70 8.55 3.64
N PHE A 78 -19.34 9.81 3.92
CA PHE A 78 -17.95 10.12 4.31
C PHE A 78 -17.62 9.67 5.74
N GLU A 79 -18.60 9.61 6.65
CA GLU A 79 -18.44 8.96 7.96
C GLU A 79 -18.16 7.45 7.78
N SER A 80 -18.83 6.80 6.83
CA SER A 80 -18.59 5.41 6.44
C SER A 80 -17.18 5.18 5.88
N GLN A 81 -16.68 6.11 5.05
CA GLN A 81 -15.31 6.03 4.52
C GLN A 81 -14.26 6.15 5.64
N LEU A 82 -14.49 7.02 6.63
CA LEU A 82 -13.64 7.07 7.83
C LEU A 82 -13.68 5.73 8.60
N GLN A 83 -14.85 5.11 8.73
CA GLN A 83 -14.99 3.79 9.37
C GLN A 83 -14.24 2.69 8.60
N ALA A 84 -14.27 2.71 7.27
CA ALA A 84 -13.55 1.76 6.43
C ALA A 84 -12.03 1.85 6.64
N VAL A 85 -11.49 3.07 6.64
CA VAL A 85 -10.06 3.32 6.88
C VAL A 85 -9.65 3.04 8.33
N ASP A 86 -10.49 3.35 9.32
CA ASP A 86 -10.27 2.96 10.71
C ASP A 86 -10.16 1.43 10.86
N SER A 87 -11.08 0.70 10.23
CA SER A 87 -11.10 -0.77 10.27
C SER A 87 -9.86 -1.37 9.62
N TYR A 88 -9.41 -0.78 8.50
CA TYR A 88 -8.14 -1.13 7.86
C TYR A 88 -6.97 -0.96 8.83
N PHE A 89 -6.75 0.26 9.34
CA PHE A 89 -5.60 0.53 10.19
C PHE A 89 -5.62 -0.25 11.49
N ARG A 90 -6.79 -0.46 12.10
CA ARG A 90 -6.91 -1.31 13.29
C ARG A 90 -6.56 -2.77 12.99
N ASN A 91 -6.91 -3.28 11.82
CA ASN A 91 -6.55 -4.65 11.42
C ASN A 91 -5.04 -4.78 11.18
N VAL A 92 -4.46 -3.90 10.36
CA VAL A 92 -3.05 -4.03 9.95
C VAL A 92 -2.07 -3.64 11.05
N SER A 93 -2.48 -2.83 12.01
CA SER A 93 -1.68 -2.42 13.17
C SER A 93 -1.94 -3.24 14.44
N ASN A 94 -2.78 -4.27 14.40
CA ASN A 94 -3.24 -5.01 15.59
C ASN A 94 -3.84 -4.08 16.68
N GLY A 95 -4.54 -3.03 16.26
CA GLY A 95 -5.17 -2.03 17.14
C GLY A 95 -4.21 -1.01 17.75
N HIS A 96 -2.97 -0.92 17.28
CA HIS A 96 -2.02 0.10 17.74
C HIS A 96 -2.28 1.49 17.14
N TYR A 97 -2.95 1.55 15.99
CA TYR A 97 -3.28 2.77 15.26
C TYR A 97 -4.71 2.70 14.68
N GLY A 98 -5.33 3.86 14.49
CA GLY A 98 -6.65 3.99 13.87
C GLY A 98 -7.17 5.43 13.92
N ILE A 99 -8.47 5.59 13.69
CA ILE A 99 -9.18 6.87 13.73
C ILE A 99 -10.09 6.89 14.96
N ASP A 100 -10.11 8.03 15.67
CA ASP A 100 -11.07 8.30 16.72
C ASP A 100 -12.38 8.77 16.07
N LEU A 101 -13.22 7.82 15.68
CA LEU A 101 -14.49 8.09 14.99
C LEU A 101 -15.45 8.95 15.84
N ASP A 102 -15.39 8.84 17.18
CA ASP A 102 -16.26 9.60 18.09
C ASP A 102 -15.88 11.09 18.15
N SER A 103 -14.61 11.40 17.95
CA SER A 103 -14.06 12.76 17.97
C SER A 103 -13.78 13.32 16.57
N SER A 104 -13.98 12.53 15.51
CA SER A 104 -13.86 12.96 14.12
C SER A 104 -15.18 13.56 13.65
N GLN A 105 -15.13 14.48 12.68
CA GLN A 105 -16.33 15.17 12.22
C GLN A 105 -16.27 15.50 10.73
N VAL A 106 -17.40 15.31 10.05
CA VAL A 106 -17.63 15.74 8.67
C VAL A 106 -18.32 17.10 8.64
N PHE A 107 -17.73 18.03 7.90
CA PHE A 107 -18.18 19.40 7.69
C PHE A 107 -18.57 19.65 6.22
N PRO A 108 -19.59 20.48 5.96
CA PRO A 108 -20.54 21.02 6.95
C PRO A 108 -21.44 19.92 7.54
N ASP A 109 -22.08 20.21 8.68
CA ASP A 109 -22.88 19.24 9.45
C ASP A 109 -24.19 18.80 8.75
N GLY A 110 -24.61 19.52 7.71
CA GLY A 110 -25.81 19.16 6.94
C GLY A 110 -25.57 17.95 6.05
N GLU A 111 -26.51 16.99 6.04
CA GLU A 111 -26.39 15.71 5.32
C GLU A 111 -25.91 15.88 3.87
N ALA A 112 -26.70 16.59 3.06
CA ALA A 112 -26.41 16.84 1.65
C ALA A 112 -25.63 18.15 1.40
N ALA A 113 -25.08 18.79 2.44
CA ALA A 113 -24.44 20.08 2.32
C ALA A 113 -22.94 19.96 2.00
N SER A 114 -22.41 20.95 1.29
CA SER A 114 -20.98 21.10 1.02
C SER A 114 -20.63 22.60 0.98
N TYR A 115 -19.35 22.92 1.13
CA TYR A 115 -18.87 24.29 0.96
C TYR A 115 -18.67 24.59 -0.54
N PRO A 116 -19.43 25.53 -1.13
CA PRO A 116 -19.24 25.89 -2.54
C PRO A 116 -18.01 26.80 -2.69
N LEU A 117 -17.05 26.37 -3.51
CA LEU A 117 -15.90 27.16 -3.91
C LEU A 117 -16.27 28.11 -5.06
N ASP A 118 -15.47 29.17 -5.23
CA ASP A 118 -15.75 30.23 -6.22
C ASP A 118 -15.38 29.83 -7.66
N HIS A 119 -14.64 28.74 -7.84
CA HIS A 119 -14.13 28.26 -9.12
C HIS A 119 -14.73 26.90 -9.51
N THR A 120 -14.64 26.59 -10.81
CA THR A 120 -14.95 25.29 -11.43
C THR A 120 -13.87 24.26 -11.12
N MET A 121 -14.10 22.98 -11.42
CA MET A 121 -13.14 21.92 -11.07
C MET A 121 -11.84 22.03 -11.89
N ASP A 122 -11.96 22.25 -13.20
CA ASP A 122 -10.85 22.44 -14.15
C ASP A 122 -9.89 23.59 -13.77
N TYR A 123 -10.35 24.59 -13.02
CA TYR A 123 -9.51 25.67 -12.52
C TYR A 123 -8.40 25.18 -11.59
N TYR A 124 -8.68 24.15 -10.79
CA TYR A 124 -7.76 23.58 -9.81
C TYR A 124 -6.90 22.45 -10.40
N HIS A 125 -7.20 21.99 -11.62
CA HIS A 125 -6.34 21.06 -12.35
C HIS A 125 -6.42 21.30 -13.87
N PRO A 126 -5.88 22.42 -14.36
CA PRO A 126 -6.05 22.85 -15.75
C PRO A 126 -5.22 22.04 -16.75
N TYR A 127 -5.80 21.67 -17.90
CA TYR A 127 -5.12 20.82 -18.87
C TYR A 127 -3.82 21.42 -19.44
N GLY A 128 -2.75 20.62 -19.44
CA GLY A 128 -1.53 20.90 -20.20
C GLY A 128 -0.59 21.91 -19.55
N GLU A 129 -0.75 22.16 -18.25
CA GLU A 129 0.15 22.99 -17.46
C GLU A 129 1.36 22.20 -16.94
N THR A 130 2.29 22.90 -16.29
CA THR A 130 3.51 22.29 -15.71
C THR A 130 3.25 21.77 -14.30
N ASN A 131 4.13 20.89 -13.84
CA ASN A 131 4.08 20.31 -12.51
C ASN A 131 4.00 21.37 -11.40
N GLU A 132 4.78 22.45 -11.51
CA GLU A 132 4.78 23.52 -10.53
C GLU A 132 3.45 24.30 -10.48
N VAL A 133 2.72 24.35 -11.60
CA VAL A 133 1.39 24.97 -11.65
C VAL A 133 0.36 24.05 -11.00
N TYR A 134 0.40 22.75 -11.30
CA TYR A 134 -0.48 21.78 -10.65
C TYR A 134 -0.32 21.78 -9.13
N GLU A 135 0.92 21.81 -8.62
CA GLU A 135 1.18 21.90 -7.18
C GLU A 135 0.56 23.17 -6.57
N GLN A 136 0.78 24.32 -7.22
CA GLN A 136 0.21 25.59 -6.77
C GLN A 136 -1.31 25.55 -6.74
N LYS A 137 -1.94 24.86 -7.69
CA LYS A 137 -3.39 24.72 -7.77
C LYS A 137 -3.98 23.78 -6.73
N LEU A 138 -3.31 22.68 -6.41
CA LEU A 138 -3.69 21.79 -5.31
C LEU A 138 -3.58 22.50 -3.96
N VAL A 139 -2.52 23.29 -3.75
CA VAL A 139 -2.39 24.13 -2.55
C VAL A 139 -3.45 25.23 -2.51
N GLU A 140 -3.80 25.81 -3.64
CA GLU A 140 -4.90 26.79 -3.77
C GLU A 140 -6.25 26.13 -3.42
N LEU A 141 -6.53 24.93 -3.91
CA LEU A 141 -7.73 24.16 -3.57
C LEU A 141 -7.82 23.89 -2.07
N PHE A 142 -6.75 23.36 -1.46
CA PHE A 142 -6.71 23.10 -0.03
C PHE A 142 -6.95 24.39 0.77
N ARG A 143 -6.29 25.48 0.40
CA ARG A 143 -6.46 26.80 1.02
C ARG A 143 -7.91 27.27 0.92
N ASP A 144 -8.49 27.27 -0.27
CA ASP A 144 -9.84 27.76 -0.52
C ASP A 144 -10.88 26.93 0.24
N ALA A 145 -10.68 25.60 0.34
CA ALA A 145 -11.49 24.73 1.16
C ALA A 145 -11.49 25.15 2.64
N LEU A 146 -10.31 25.35 3.24
CA LEU A 146 -10.20 25.73 4.65
C LEU A 146 -10.77 27.12 4.94
N PHE A 147 -10.49 28.11 4.08
CA PHE A 147 -11.01 29.47 4.26
C PHE A 147 -12.53 29.53 4.08
N THR A 148 -13.08 28.76 3.15
CA THR A 148 -14.54 28.70 2.94
C THR A 148 -15.23 28.05 4.14
N ALA A 149 -14.67 26.95 4.67
CA ALA A 149 -15.18 26.27 5.85
C ALA A 149 -15.09 27.14 7.11
N ASP A 150 -13.97 27.84 7.35
CA ASP A 150 -13.83 28.79 8.47
C ASP A 150 -14.81 29.96 8.38
N SER A 151 -14.97 30.54 7.19
CA SER A 151 -15.88 31.66 6.95
C SER A 151 -17.35 31.28 7.18
N ALA A 152 -17.74 30.06 6.79
CA ALA A 152 -19.11 29.58 6.92
C ALA A 152 -19.45 29.13 8.35
N ASP A 153 -18.59 28.32 8.97
CA ASP A 153 -18.91 27.59 10.21
C ASP A 153 -17.87 27.77 11.33
N ALA A 154 -16.79 28.53 11.12
CA ALA A 154 -15.68 28.70 12.07
C ALA A 154 -15.11 27.36 12.56
N VAL A 155 -14.79 26.47 11.61
CA VAL A 155 -14.30 25.11 11.88
C VAL A 155 -13.05 25.15 12.77
N PRO A 156 -13.03 24.44 13.91
CA PRO A 156 -11.92 24.49 14.85
C PRO A 156 -10.77 23.55 14.42
N PHE A 157 -10.07 23.88 13.33
CA PHE A 157 -9.04 23.01 12.73
C PHE A 157 -7.98 22.52 13.73
N THR A 158 -7.61 23.33 14.71
CA THR A 158 -6.59 22.99 15.73
C THR A 158 -7.02 21.89 16.71
N ASP A 159 -8.28 21.49 16.71
CA ASP A 159 -8.79 20.42 17.57
C ASP A 159 -8.62 19.02 16.95
N TYR A 160 -8.21 18.96 15.68
CA TYR A 160 -8.05 17.74 14.88
C TYR A 160 -6.57 17.49 14.57
N ASP A 161 -6.21 16.21 14.44
CA ASP A 161 -4.85 15.79 14.14
C ASP A 161 -4.58 15.80 12.62
N LEU A 162 -5.63 15.60 11.81
CA LEU A 162 -5.53 15.55 10.36
C LEU A 162 -6.76 16.18 9.70
N ILE A 163 -6.55 16.95 8.63
CA ILE A 163 -7.60 17.55 7.82
C ILE A 163 -7.66 16.84 6.47
N VAL A 164 -8.85 16.38 6.09
CA VAL A 164 -9.12 15.72 4.81
C VAL A 164 -10.16 16.54 4.05
N VAL A 165 -9.80 17.01 2.86
CA VAL A 165 -10.72 17.71 1.95
C VAL A 165 -11.24 16.72 0.93
N PHE A 166 -12.54 16.42 0.97
CA PHE A 166 -13.20 15.71 -0.12
C PHE A 166 -13.80 16.70 -1.10
N HIS A 167 -13.49 16.55 -2.39
CA HIS A 167 -14.10 17.33 -3.45
C HIS A 167 -15.10 16.51 -4.26
N ALA A 168 -16.11 17.17 -4.84
CA ALA A 168 -17.01 16.56 -5.81
C ALA A 168 -16.28 16.14 -7.09
N GLY A 169 -16.80 15.14 -7.80
CA GLY A 169 -16.16 14.56 -8.98
C GLY A 169 -15.21 13.41 -8.63
N ILE A 170 -14.52 12.90 -9.65
CA ILE A 170 -13.59 11.76 -9.52
C ILE A 170 -12.13 12.24 -9.49
N GLY A 171 -11.23 11.36 -9.04
CA GLY A 171 -9.80 11.62 -9.02
C GLY A 171 -9.08 11.07 -10.24
N GLN A 172 -8.00 11.75 -10.65
CA GLN A 172 -7.15 11.32 -11.77
C GLN A 172 -6.06 10.31 -11.34
N ASP A 173 -6.44 9.32 -10.53
CA ASP A 173 -5.50 8.45 -9.82
C ASP A 173 -5.12 7.18 -10.60
N PHE A 174 -5.90 6.81 -11.61
CA PHE A 174 -5.78 5.54 -12.32
C PHE A 174 -5.40 5.72 -13.79
N SER A 175 -4.40 4.98 -14.27
CA SER A 175 -4.16 4.85 -15.69
C SER A 175 -5.13 3.83 -16.28
N LEU A 176 -6.22 4.32 -16.87
CA LEU A 176 -7.14 3.48 -17.60
C LEU A 176 -6.48 3.00 -18.92
N PRO A 177 -6.82 1.79 -19.43
CA PRO A 177 -6.20 1.21 -20.63
C PRO A 177 -6.57 1.90 -21.96
N PHE A 178 -7.35 2.98 -21.90
CA PHE A 178 -7.83 3.77 -23.04
C PHE A 178 -7.58 5.26 -22.78
N LEU A 179 -7.93 6.13 -23.74
CA LEU A 179 -7.77 7.57 -23.56
C LEU A 179 -8.74 8.05 -22.46
N ASP A 180 -8.19 8.53 -21.36
CA ASP A 180 -8.92 9.23 -20.31
C ASP A 180 -9.56 10.50 -20.92
N PRO A 181 -10.90 10.58 -20.98
CA PRO A 181 -11.58 11.74 -21.56
C PRO A 181 -11.58 12.95 -20.64
N THR A 182 -11.27 12.78 -19.35
CA THR A 182 -11.39 13.83 -18.32
C THR A 182 -10.04 14.17 -17.68
N PRO A 183 -9.08 14.69 -18.48
CA PRO A 183 -7.72 14.91 -18.01
C PRO A 183 -7.57 16.07 -16.99
N GLU A 184 -8.64 16.80 -16.70
CA GLU A 184 -8.70 17.92 -15.74
C GLU A 184 -9.36 17.50 -14.41
N ASP A 185 -9.65 16.21 -14.21
CA ASP A 185 -9.99 15.67 -12.90
C ASP A 185 -8.84 15.88 -11.91
N ILE A 186 -9.16 16.16 -10.65
CA ILE A 186 -8.17 16.53 -9.62
C ILE A 186 -7.59 15.25 -9.01
N PRO A 187 -6.26 15.03 -9.04
CA PRO A 187 -5.66 13.82 -8.45
C PRO A 187 -5.72 13.84 -6.92
N SER A 188 -5.82 12.65 -6.32
CA SER A 188 -5.67 12.49 -4.88
C SER A 188 -4.28 12.93 -4.44
N THR A 189 -4.19 13.78 -3.42
CA THR A 189 -2.94 14.44 -3.06
C THR A 189 -2.76 14.51 -1.55
N TYR A 190 -1.58 14.10 -1.07
CA TYR A 190 -1.09 14.50 0.23
C TYR A 190 -0.41 15.86 0.12
N VAL A 191 -1.00 16.88 0.73
CA VAL A 191 -0.47 18.25 0.76
C VAL A 191 0.47 18.35 1.95
N ASP A 192 1.76 18.15 1.72
CA ASP A 192 2.78 18.22 2.77
C ASP A 192 3.12 19.66 3.19
N ARG A 193 4.00 19.77 4.18
CA ARG A 193 4.46 21.05 4.74
C ARG A 193 5.23 21.90 3.73
N GLU A 194 6.01 21.27 2.86
CA GLU A 194 6.83 21.94 1.85
C GLU A 194 5.94 22.55 0.76
N MET A 195 4.97 21.78 0.26
CA MET A 195 3.96 22.20 -0.68
C MET A 195 3.14 23.37 -0.14
N LEU A 196 2.67 23.27 1.10
CA LEU A 196 1.80 24.28 1.73
C LEU A 196 2.50 25.62 1.98
N GLY A 197 3.80 25.58 2.28
CA GLY A 197 4.60 26.77 2.58
C GLY A 197 4.34 27.33 3.98
N GLU A 198 3.42 28.28 4.16
CA GLU A 198 3.05 28.80 5.49
C GLU A 198 1.79 28.08 6.03
N PRO A 199 1.71 27.72 7.33
CA PRO A 199 0.57 27.00 7.86
C PRO A 199 -0.73 27.81 7.72
N ILE A 200 -1.82 27.13 7.38
CA ILE A 200 -3.14 27.74 7.24
C ILE A 200 -3.96 27.38 8.47
N PHE A 201 -4.33 28.35 9.31
CA PHE A 201 -5.00 28.09 10.59
C PHE A 201 -4.23 27.12 11.53
N ASN A 202 -2.89 27.10 11.45
CA ASN A 202 -1.98 26.13 12.07
C ASN A 202 -2.07 24.69 11.55
N VAL A 203 -2.79 24.45 10.45
CA VAL A 203 -2.71 23.20 9.70
C VAL A 203 -1.41 23.22 8.91
N GLU A 204 -0.57 22.23 9.15
CA GLU A 204 0.77 22.12 8.56
C GLU A 204 0.81 21.23 7.32
N HIS A 205 -0.12 20.28 7.21
CA HIS A 205 -0.30 19.35 6.09
C HIS A 205 -1.75 18.85 6.07
N GLY A 206 -2.15 18.18 4.99
CA GLY A 206 -3.49 17.60 4.87
C GLY A 206 -3.65 16.71 3.64
N ILE A 207 -4.87 16.24 3.40
CA ILE A 207 -5.19 15.33 2.30
C ILE A 207 -6.28 15.95 1.43
N ILE A 208 -6.17 15.80 0.12
CA ILE A 208 -7.22 16.05 -0.87
C ILE A 208 -7.60 14.71 -1.51
N LEU A 209 -8.90 14.39 -1.52
CA LEU A 209 -9.45 13.19 -2.13
C LEU A 209 -10.73 13.53 -2.91
N PRO A 210 -11.07 12.78 -3.97
CA PRO A 210 -12.35 12.89 -4.65
C PRO A 210 -13.47 12.23 -3.83
N GLU A 211 -14.73 12.45 -4.23
CA GLU A 211 -15.88 11.84 -3.56
C GLU A 211 -15.89 10.30 -3.71
N THR A 212 -15.34 9.80 -4.80
CA THR A 212 -15.29 8.38 -5.17
C THR A 212 -14.17 8.14 -6.17
N GLN A 213 -13.79 6.88 -6.34
CA GLN A 213 -12.90 6.40 -7.42
C GLN A 213 -13.66 5.59 -8.48
N ASN A 214 -14.98 5.47 -8.34
CA ASN A 214 -15.82 4.66 -9.21
C ASN A 214 -16.39 5.47 -10.37
N HIS A 215 -15.72 5.38 -11.53
CA HIS A 215 -16.12 6.07 -12.77
C HIS A 215 -17.53 5.68 -13.22
N LEU A 216 -17.99 4.45 -12.94
CA LEU A 216 -19.30 3.94 -13.38
C LEU A 216 -20.51 4.61 -12.72
N LEU A 217 -20.28 5.51 -11.75
CA LEU A 217 -21.31 6.31 -11.11
C LEU A 217 -21.69 7.56 -11.91
N PHE A 218 -20.89 7.91 -12.91
CA PHE A 218 -21.01 9.11 -13.73
C PHE A 218 -21.37 8.77 -15.19
N ASP A 219 -21.99 9.72 -15.89
CA ASP A 219 -22.45 9.52 -17.28
C ASP A 219 -21.26 9.43 -18.25
N GLU A 220 -20.14 10.08 -17.92
CA GLU A 220 -18.86 10.04 -18.64
C GLU A 220 -18.31 8.61 -18.78
N ALA A 221 -18.75 7.67 -17.93
CA ALA A 221 -18.45 6.26 -18.08
C ALA A 221 -18.86 5.68 -19.44
N GLU A 222 -19.92 6.20 -20.09
CA GLU A 222 -20.35 5.75 -21.41
C GLU A 222 -19.35 6.11 -22.53
N ASP A 223 -18.56 7.17 -22.34
CA ASP A 223 -17.52 7.59 -23.29
C ASP A 223 -16.20 6.84 -23.04
N ILE A 224 -15.98 6.42 -21.79
CA ILE A 224 -14.83 5.66 -21.29
C ILE A 224 -14.95 4.17 -21.68
N PHE A 225 -16.12 3.57 -21.49
CA PHE A 225 -16.36 2.14 -21.63
C PHE A 225 -17.31 1.83 -22.80
N THR A 226 -16.88 0.98 -23.75
CA THR A 226 -17.68 0.61 -24.93
C THR A 226 -18.98 -0.12 -24.59
N ASP A 227 -19.03 -0.82 -23.44
CA ASP A 227 -20.25 -1.34 -22.81
C ASP A 227 -20.13 -1.25 -21.28
N PRO A 228 -20.69 -0.22 -20.63
CA PRO A 228 -20.61 -0.03 -19.17
C PRO A 228 -21.19 -1.21 -18.36
N ALA A 229 -22.14 -1.97 -18.92
CA ALA A 229 -22.74 -3.12 -18.24
C ALA A 229 -21.82 -4.36 -18.26
N GLU A 230 -20.88 -4.45 -19.21
CA GLU A 230 -19.77 -5.42 -19.21
C GLU A 230 -18.50 -4.84 -18.55
N SER A 231 -18.58 -3.66 -17.93
CA SER A 231 -17.44 -2.94 -17.36
C SER A 231 -17.41 -2.90 -15.84
N CYS A 232 -18.24 -3.70 -15.17
CA CYS A 232 -18.32 -3.75 -13.71
C CYS A 232 -17.03 -4.20 -13.01
N ASP A 233 -16.10 -4.82 -13.75
CA ASP A 233 -14.74 -5.11 -13.29
C ASP A 233 -13.82 -3.86 -13.22
N TYR A 234 -14.24 -2.73 -13.78
CA TYR A 234 -13.52 -1.43 -13.77
C TYR A 234 -14.13 -0.43 -12.77
N GLN A 235 -14.40 -0.92 -11.56
CA GLN A 235 -14.79 -0.08 -10.42
C GLN A 235 -13.64 -0.06 -9.41
N PHE A 236 -13.44 1.07 -8.74
CA PHE A 236 -12.43 1.23 -7.69
C PHE A 236 -13.07 1.86 -6.46
N GLY A 237 -12.74 1.31 -5.29
CA GLY A 237 -13.14 1.84 -3.99
C GLY A 237 -12.17 2.89 -3.48
N LEU A 238 -12.68 3.86 -2.74
CA LEU A 238 -11.91 4.97 -2.19
C LEU A 238 -11.00 4.55 -1.01
N THR A 239 -11.33 3.46 -0.31
CA THR A 239 -10.64 3.03 0.92
C THR A 239 -9.14 2.85 0.74
N GLY A 240 -8.70 2.27 -0.37
CA GLY A 240 -7.29 2.00 -0.66
C GLY A 240 -6.47 3.27 -0.85
N THR A 241 -6.94 4.18 -1.71
CA THR A 241 -6.32 5.49 -1.90
C THR A 241 -6.32 6.30 -0.62
N PHE A 242 -7.43 6.28 0.13
CA PHE A 242 -7.51 7.00 1.40
C PHE A 242 -6.53 6.41 2.44
N ALA A 243 -6.41 5.09 2.54
CA ALA A 243 -5.43 4.44 3.41
C ALA A 243 -3.99 4.81 3.05
N LEU A 244 -3.66 4.88 1.76
CA LEU A 244 -2.35 5.34 1.30
C LEU A 244 -2.07 6.80 1.70
N MET A 245 -3.03 7.70 1.48
CA MET A 245 -2.90 9.12 1.84
C MET A 245 -2.74 9.32 3.35
N VAL A 246 -3.44 8.52 4.18
CA VAL A 246 -3.22 8.52 5.63
C VAL A 246 -1.84 7.97 5.98
N GLY A 247 -1.34 6.95 5.27
CA GLY A 247 0.03 6.47 5.42
C GLY A 247 1.07 7.58 5.25
N PHE A 248 0.94 8.38 4.19
CA PHE A 248 1.77 9.56 3.97
C PHE A 248 1.64 10.61 5.07
N ALA A 249 0.40 10.92 5.48
CA ALA A 249 0.15 11.90 6.53
C ALA A 249 0.74 11.49 7.91
N GLU A 250 0.95 10.19 8.13
CA GLU A 250 1.60 9.65 9.33
C GLU A 250 3.11 9.47 9.18
N GLY A 251 3.70 9.82 8.03
CA GLY A 251 5.14 9.73 7.77
C GLY A 251 5.62 8.32 7.41
N LEU A 252 4.73 7.44 6.91
CA LEU A 252 5.17 6.20 6.28
C LEU A 252 5.81 6.55 4.92
N PRO A 253 7.03 6.05 4.63
CA PRO A 253 7.73 6.41 3.40
C PRO A 253 7.11 5.70 2.20
N PRO A 254 7.07 6.35 1.02
CA PRO A 254 6.77 5.64 -0.22
C PRO A 254 7.91 4.67 -0.55
N LEU A 255 7.55 3.52 -1.11
CA LEU A 255 8.47 2.45 -1.48
C LEU A 255 8.57 2.23 -2.98
N TRP A 256 8.01 3.16 -3.77
CA TRP A 256 8.20 3.30 -5.21
C TRP A 256 9.08 4.52 -5.52
N ASP A 257 9.57 4.62 -6.75
CA ASP A 257 10.25 5.81 -7.22
C ASP A 257 9.23 6.93 -7.50
N THR A 258 9.22 7.95 -6.64
CA THR A 258 8.28 9.07 -6.71
C THR A 258 8.52 10.00 -7.91
N GLU A 259 9.69 9.96 -8.54
CA GLU A 259 9.98 10.76 -9.75
C GLU A 259 9.49 10.06 -11.03
N THR A 260 9.65 8.74 -11.11
CA THR A 260 9.32 7.97 -12.32
C THR A 260 7.97 7.25 -12.25
N GLY A 261 7.47 7.01 -11.04
CA GLY A 261 6.29 6.17 -10.78
C GLY A 261 6.57 4.67 -10.87
N GLU A 262 7.82 4.25 -11.05
CA GLU A 262 8.20 2.84 -11.10
C GLU A 262 8.07 2.21 -9.70
N SER A 263 7.39 1.07 -9.63
CA SER A 263 7.18 0.32 -8.37
C SER A 263 8.51 -0.19 -7.80
N GLY A 264 8.66 -0.22 -6.47
CA GLY A 264 9.83 -0.79 -5.81
C GLY A 264 9.56 -2.14 -5.14
N ILE A 265 8.37 -2.32 -4.56
CA ILE A 265 7.93 -3.52 -3.83
C ILE A 265 6.57 -4.07 -4.29
N GLY A 266 5.96 -3.47 -5.32
CA GLY A 266 4.76 -3.99 -5.96
C GLY A 266 3.47 -3.93 -5.13
N VAL A 267 2.54 -4.82 -5.46
CA VAL A 267 1.24 -4.99 -4.81
C VAL A 267 1.34 -5.52 -3.38
N PHE A 268 2.54 -5.82 -2.90
CA PHE A 268 2.78 -6.49 -1.64
C PHE A 268 2.78 -5.54 -0.42
N GLY A 269 2.91 -4.23 -0.62
CA GLY A 269 2.86 -3.23 0.45
C GLY A 269 1.92 -2.05 0.16
N LEU A 270 1.31 -1.50 1.21
CA LEU A 270 0.43 -0.31 1.13
C LEU A 270 1.13 0.87 0.44
N MET A 271 2.37 1.15 0.85
CA MET A 271 3.14 2.31 0.42
C MET A 271 3.81 2.08 -0.93
N ASP A 272 3.12 1.39 -1.85
CA ASP A 272 3.45 1.17 -3.26
C ASP A 272 2.13 0.81 -3.98
N GLN A 273 2.12 -0.14 -4.91
CA GLN A 273 0.93 -0.52 -5.68
C GLN A 273 -0.16 -1.21 -4.85
N GLY A 274 0.14 -1.64 -3.62
CA GLY A 274 -0.77 -2.42 -2.79
C GLY A 274 -2.04 -1.68 -2.36
N SER A 275 -2.07 -0.35 -2.42
CA SER A 275 -3.28 0.46 -2.18
C SER A 275 -4.44 0.08 -3.12
N ASN A 276 -4.15 -0.44 -4.30
CA ASN A 276 -5.14 -0.77 -5.33
C ASN A 276 -5.65 -2.22 -5.25
N ASN A 277 -5.13 -3.02 -4.32
CA ASN A 277 -5.51 -4.41 -4.18
C ASN A 277 -7.01 -4.56 -3.91
N GLY A 278 -7.59 -5.62 -4.46
CA GLY A 278 -9.03 -5.85 -4.39
C GLY A 278 -9.87 -4.69 -4.94
N ARG A 279 -9.38 -4.00 -5.99
CA ARG A 279 -9.99 -2.79 -6.56
C ARG A 279 -10.07 -1.63 -5.57
N GLY A 280 -9.06 -1.47 -4.71
CA GLY A 280 -9.03 -0.43 -3.67
C GLY A 280 -9.91 -0.73 -2.45
N ILE A 281 -10.59 -1.89 -2.40
CA ILE A 281 -11.39 -2.31 -1.22
C ILE A 281 -10.51 -3.03 -0.19
N ILE A 282 -9.47 -3.72 -0.66
CA ILE A 282 -8.62 -4.60 0.15
C ILE A 282 -7.16 -4.18 -0.02
N PRO A 283 -6.79 -2.95 0.36
CA PRO A 283 -5.40 -2.50 0.25
C PRO A 283 -4.48 -3.45 1.01
N SER A 284 -3.31 -3.75 0.44
CA SER A 284 -2.31 -4.60 1.11
C SER A 284 -1.88 -3.96 2.41
N PRO A 285 -1.74 -4.73 3.51
CA PRO A 285 -0.98 -4.30 4.68
C PRO A 285 0.39 -3.73 4.29
N PRO A 286 0.94 -2.74 5.04
CA PRO A 286 2.31 -2.28 4.83
C PRO A 286 3.30 -3.44 4.95
N ASP A 287 4.46 -3.35 4.29
CA ASP A 287 5.50 -4.37 4.34
C ASP A 287 6.06 -4.58 5.76
N GLY A 288 6.83 -5.67 5.93
CA GLY A 288 7.36 -6.05 7.22
C GLY A 288 8.23 -4.98 7.89
N TRP A 289 9.06 -4.26 7.12
CA TRP A 289 9.91 -3.21 7.66
C TRP A 289 9.07 -2.01 8.11
N THR A 290 8.13 -1.55 7.29
CA THR A 290 7.25 -0.41 7.63
C THR A 290 6.44 -0.68 8.90
N ARG A 291 5.90 -1.90 9.08
CA ARG A 291 5.17 -2.27 10.32
C ARG A 291 6.05 -2.31 11.57
N ILE A 292 7.33 -2.66 11.42
CA ILE A 292 8.31 -2.63 12.52
C ILE A 292 8.63 -1.17 12.90
N GLN A 293 8.88 -0.31 11.92
CA GLN A 293 9.22 1.10 12.18
C GLN A 293 8.04 1.88 12.77
N ALA A 294 6.82 1.65 12.26
CA ALA A 294 5.58 2.16 12.86
C ALA A 294 5.35 1.64 14.31
N GLY A 295 6.08 0.59 14.71
CA GLY A 295 6.03 0.00 16.04
C GLY A 295 4.77 -0.84 16.27
N TRP A 296 4.16 -1.35 15.20
CA TRP A 296 2.96 -2.21 15.24
C TRP A 296 3.30 -3.68 15.54
N THR A 297 4.50 -4.10 15.17
CA THR A 297 5.02 -5.44 15.44
C THR A 297 6.51 -5.38 15.78
N MET A 298 7.07 -6.49 16.26
CA MET A 298 8.50 -6.64 16.52
C MET A 298 9.03 -7.92 15.88
N PRO A 299 10.21 -7.89 15.25
CA PRO A 299 10.76 -9.07 14.63
C PRO A 299 11.30 -10.05 15.68
N SER A 300 11.18 -11.35 15.37
CA SER A 300 11.84 -12.42 16.11
C SER A 300 13.14 -12.78 15.41
N LEU A 301 14.27 -12.55 16.09
CA LEU A 301 15.58 -12.93 15.57
C LEU A 301 15.71 -14.45 15.55
N VAL A 302 16.06 -15.01 14.39
CA VAL A 302 16.37 -16.44 14.21
C VAL A 302 17.83 -16.61 13.84
N THR A 303 18.52 -17.46 14.60
CA THR A 303 19.91 -17.85 14.33
C THR A 303 19.95 -19.23 13.66
N PRO A 304 20.69 -19.41 12.56
CA PRO A 304 20.91 -20.73 11.96
C PRO A 304 21.71 -21.66 12.90
N THR A 305 21.50 -22.99 12.90
CA THR A 305 20.48 -23.78 12.18
C THR A 305 19.19 -23.88 13.00
N SER A 306 18.06 -23.43 12.44
CA SER A 306 16.75 -23.45 13.11
C SER A 306 15.61 -23.82 12.16
N GLU A 307 14.67 -24.64 12.63
CA GLU A 307 13.37 -24.86 11.99
C GLU A 307 12.38 -23.80 12.51
N VAL A 308 11.65 -23.17 11.60
CA VAL A 308 10.71 -22.09 11.89
C VAL A 308 9.30 -22.52 11.48
N LEU A 309 8.34 -22.25 12.36
CA LEU A 309 6.90 -22.33 12.06
C LEU A 309 6.34 -20.91 12.12
N LEU A 310 5.96 -20.37 10.96
CA LEU A 310 5.56 -18.97 10.82
C LEU A 310 4.05 -18.88 10.53
N PRO A 311 3.22 -18.46 11.51
CA PRO A 311 1.80 -18.24 11.28
C PRO A 311 1.57 -17.10 10.28
N ALA A 312 0.47 -17.18 9.54
CA ALA A 312 0.06 -16.12 8.62
C ALA A 312 -0.19 -14.81 9.38
N ARG A 313 0.17 -13.67 8.77
CA ARG A 313 0.03 -12.32 9.34
C ARG A 313 -1.37 -12.04 9.88
N SER A 314 -2.39 -12.42 9.12
CA SER A 314 -3.81 -12.24 9.47
C SER A 314 -4.23 -12.97 10.76
N MET A 315 -3.51 -14.02 11.16
CA MET A 315 -3.75 -14.74 12.42
C MET A 315 -2.87 -14.23 13.56
N GLN A 316 -1.59 -14.00 13.25
CA GLN A 316 -0.60 -13.48 14.19
C GLN A 316 0.49 -12.76 13.40
N ASP A 317 0.55 -11.43 13.53
CA ASP A 317 1.55 -10.59 12.86
C ASP A 317 2.97 -10.86 13.39
N SER A 318 3.59 -11.91 12.86
CA SER A 318 4.91 -12.41 13.23
C SER A 318 5.87 -12.20 12.07
N ILE A 319 7.00 -11.56 12.35
CA ILE A 319 8.07 -11.34 11.37
C ILE A 319 9.33 -12.00 11.90
N ILE A 320 10.00 -12.77 11.05
CA ILE A 320 11.30 -13.36 11.35
C ILE A 320 12.39 -12.45 10.81
N LYS A 321 13.42 -12.19 11.62
CA LYS A 321 14.63 -11.48 11.18
C LYS A 321 15.79 -12.46 11.12
N VAL A 322 16.45 -12.52 9.97
CA VAL A 322 17.69 -13.28 9.76
C VAL A 322 18.81 -12.29 9.45
N GLN A 323 19.76 -12.15 10.38
CA GLN A 323 20.84 -11.17 10.24
C GLN A 323 21.86 -11.60 9.17
N ILE A 324 22.29 -10.67 8.32
CA ILE A 324 23.40 -10.87 7.38
C ILE A 324 24.67 -10.25 7.99
N ASP A 325 24.65 -8.94 8.24
CA ASP A 325 25.74 -8.19 8.90
C ASP A 325 25.17 -7.04 9.77
N ASP A 326 25.91 -5.97 10.04
CA ASP A 326 25.45 -4.87 10.90
C ASP A 326 24.39 -3.97 10.24
N ASP A 327 24.40 -3.86 8.90
CA ASP A 327 23.50 -3.00 8.13
C ASP A 327 22.53 -3.80 7.24
N GLU A 328 22.79 -5.08 6.94
CA GLU A 328 21.94 -5.91 6.08
C GLU A 328 21.26 -7.08 6.83
N TYR A 329 20.00 -7.37 6.49
CA TYR A 329 19.23 -8.51 7.00
C TYR A 329 18.02 -8.88 6.14
N PHE A 330 17.52 -10.11 6.30
CA PHE A 330 16.24 -10.53 5.75
C PHE A 330 15.12 -10.41 6.79
N LEU A 331 13.95 -9.93 6.36
CA LEU A 331 12.68 -10.06 7.08
C LEU A 331 11.77 -11.05 6.35
N ILE A 332 11.17 -11.99 7.09
CA ILE A 332 10.31 -13.02 6.51
C ILE A 332 8.94 -12.96 7.18
N GLU A 333 7.90 -12.89 6.36
CA GLU A 333 6.50 -12.95 6.80
C GLU A 333 5.70 -13.97 5.98
N ASN A 334 4.71 -14.60 6.59
CA ASN A 334 3.77 -15.48 5.89
C ASN A 334 2.49 -14.68 5.58
N ARG A 335 2.16 -14.52 4.29
CA ARG A 335 0.96 -13.82 3.83
C ARG A 335 0.01 -14.82 3.19
N ASN A 336 -1.26 -14.79 3.61
CA ASN A 336 -2.26 -15.76 3.19
C ASN A 336 -3.49 -15.06 2.59
N ASN A 337 -3.72 -15.29 1.29
CA ASN A 337 -4.84 -14.75 0.51
C ASN A 337 -6.07 -15.68 0.49
N TRP A 338 -6.08 -16.72 1.32
CA TRP A 338 -7.21 -17.64 1.43
C TRP A 338 -8.30 -17.08 2.35
N PHE A 339 -9.54 -17.05 1.85
CA PHE A 339 -10.71 -16.78 2.70
C PHE A 339 -11.34 -18.08 3.24
N ARG A 340 -10.95 -19.23 2.68
CA ARG A 340 -11.23 -20.59 3.16
C ARG A 340 -10.03 -21.47 2.84
N ASP A 341 -9.83 -22.55 3.59
CA ASP A 341 -8.70 -23.48 3.41
C ASP A 341 -8.50 -23.85 1.93
N ASN A 342 -7.33 -23.47 1.39
CA ASN A 342 -6.92 -23.63 -0.01
C ASN A 342 -7.85 -23.01 -1.08
N VAL A 343 -8.56 -21.93 -0.73
CA VAL A 343 -9.46 -21.20 -1.64
C VAL A 343 -9.21 -19.70 -1.55
N ASN A 344 -8.77 -19.12 -2.67
CA ASN A 344 -8.67 -17.68 -2.90
C ASN A 344 -9.64 -17.22 -3.99
N ILE A 345 -9.75 -15.90 -4.20
CA ILE A 345 -10.72 -15.29 -5.11
C ILE A 345 -10.53 -15.82 -6.54
N ASP A 346 -9.29 -15.85 -7.05
CA ASP A 346 -9.01 -16.32 -8.41
C ASP A 346 -9.31 -17.80 -8.61
N SER A 347 -9.10 -18.64 -7.60
CA SER A 347 -9.49 -20.06 -7.66
C SER A 347 -10.99 -20.25 -7.82
N VAL A 348 -11.81 -19.37 -7.20
CA VAL A 348 -13.27 -19.40 -7.36
C VAL A 348 -13.67 -18.88 -8.74
N ARG A 349 -13.06 -17.79 -9.21
CA ARG A 349 -13.30 -17.26 -10.55
C ARG A 349 -12.99 -18.31 -11.62
N TYR A 350 -11.85 -18.97 -11.51
CA TYR A 350 -11.47 -20.06 -12.39
C TYR A 350 -12.44 -21.25 -12.30
N ALA A 351 -12.86 -21.65 -11.11
CA ALA A 351 -13.81 -22.74 -10.93
C ALA A 351 -15.18 -22.41 -11.54
N ILE A 352 -15.65 -21.16 -11.44
CA ILE A 352 -16.89 -20.73 -12.10
C ILE A 352 -16.71 -20.83 -13.62
N TYR A 353 -15.63 -20.25 -14.16
CA TYR A 353 -15.31 -20.30 -15.58
C TYR A 353 -15.27 -21.73 -16.15
N ASP A 354 -14.60 -22.67 -15.48
CA ASP A 354 -14.54 -24.08 -15.91
C ASP A 354 -15.92 -24.76 -15.95
N ASN A 355 -16.88 -24.28 -15.16
CA ASN A 355 -18.24 -24.81 -15.12
C ASN A 355 -19.24 -24.08 -16.04
N THR A 356 -19.03 -22.79 -16.32
CA THR A 356 -20.00 -21.94 -17.02
C THR A 356 -19.53 -21.43 -18.39
N ASP A 357 -18.24 -21.57 -18.72
CA ASP A 357 -17.55 -20.87 -19.82
C ASP A 357 -17.63 -19.33 -19.71
N ASP A 358 -17.93 -18.81 -18.51
CA ASP A 358 -18.09 -17.38 -18.22
C ASP A 358 -17.17 -16.98 -17.06
N TYR A 359 -16.27 -16.02 -17.30
CA TYR A 359 -15.26 -15.63 -16.32
C TYR A 359 -15.82 -14.49 -15.46
N PRO A 360 -16.12 -14.73 -14.18
CA PRO A 360 -16.86 -13.77 -13.39
C PRO A 360 -15.99 -12.58 -12.97
N ASP A 361 -16.67 -11.45 -12.79
CA ASP A 361 -16.07 -10.20 -12.31
C ASP A 361 -15.48 -10.39 -10.92
N TYR A 362 -14.36 -9.71 -10.66
CA TYR A 362 -13.65 -9.85 -9.39
C TYR A 362 -14.53 -9.41 -8.21
N VAL A 363 -15.24 -8.29 -8.37
CA VAL A 363 -16.09 -7.69 -7.31
C VAL A 363 -17.27 -8.59 -6.95
N GLU A 364 -17.87 -9.28 -7.93
CA GLU A 364 -18.97 -10.22 -7.68
C GLU A 364 -18.50 -11.38 -6.80
N VAL A 365 -17.40 -12.02 -7.19
CA VAL A 365 -16.83 -13.14 -6.41
C VAL A 365 -16.40 -12.67 -5.02
N LEU A 366 -15.80 -11.48 -4.93
CA LEU A 366 -15.40 -10.89 -3.67
C LEU A 366 -16.61 -10.72 -2.73
N PHE A 367 -17.68 -10.08 -3.19
CA PHE A 367 -18.86 -9.79 -2.36
C PHE A 367 -19.67 -11.04 -2.00
N ASP A 368 -19.72 -12.03 -2.91
CA ASP A 368 -20.52 -13.24 -2.69
C ASP A 368 -19.78 -14.33 -1.89
N SER A 369 -18.44 -14.33 -1.91
CA SER A 369 -17.64 -15.44 -1.36
C SER A 369 -16.88 -15.09 -0.09
N VAL A 370 -16.51 -13.83 0.10
CA VAL A 370 -15.69 -13.37 1.24
C VAL A 370 -16.57 -12.77 2.33
N ASP A 371 -16.17 -12.96 3.59
CA ASP A 371 -16.81 -12.29 4.72
C ASP A 371 -16.42 -10.80 4.73
N ILE A 372 -17.33 -9.98 4.20
CA ILE A 372 -17.21 -8.53 4.05
C ILE A 372 -18.40 -7.87 4.74
N SER A 373 -18.14 -6.80 5.47
CA SER A 373 -19.18 -6.00 6.11
C SER A 373 -19.47 -4.74 5.31
N PHE A 374 -20.74 -4.54 4.99
CA PHE A 374 -21.29 -3.30 4.45
C PHE A 374 -22.06 -2.57 5.53
N ASP A 375 -22.06 -1.25 5.47
CA ASP A 375 -22.99 -0.45 6.26
C ASP A 375 -24.26 -0.08 5.47
N GLU A 376 -25.09 0.76 6.06
CA GLU A 376 -26.34 1.21 5.45
C GLU A 376 -26.16 2.15 4.25
N ASN A 377 -24.98 2.75 4.10
CA ASN A 377 -24.61 3.63 2.99
C ASN A 377 -23.97 2.86 1.82
N GLY A 378 -23.79 1.55 1.96
CA GLY A 378 -23.23 0.69 0.91
C GLY A 378 -21.72 0.75 0.78
N VAL A 379 -21.03 1.30 1.78
CA VAL A 379 -19.56 1.31 1.85
C VAL A 379 -19.09 0.00 2.47
N VAL A 380 -18.02 -0.57 1.90
CA VAL A 380 -17.32 -1.71 2.53
C VAL A 380 -16.56 -1.19 3.73
N THR A 381 -17.04 -1.51 4.93
CA THR A 381 -16.46 -1.00 6.18
C THR A 381 -15.39 -1.91 6.77
N SER A 382 -15.41 -3.21 6.46
CA SER A 382 -14.33 -4.11 6.87
C SER A 382 -14.34 -5.41 6.06
N VAL A 383 -13.17 -6.05 6.00
CA VAL A 383 -12.97 -7.38 5.42
C VAL A 383 -12.29 -8.28 6.44
N SER A 384 -12.49 -9.60 6.32
CA SER A 384 -11.92 -10.58 7.25
C SER A 384 -10.38 -10.58 7.27
N SER A 385 -9.74 -10.31 6.13
CA SER A 385 -8.29 -10.15 6.01
C SER A 385 -7.94 -9.22 4.85
N TYR A 386 -6.99 -8.31 5.07
CA TYR A 386 -6.46 -7.44 4.02
C TYR A 386 -5.39 -8.13 3.14
N ASP A 387 -5.03 -9.38 3.45
CA ASP A 387 -4.15 -10.19 2.61
C ASP A 387 -4.88 -10.88 1.45
N LEU A 388 -6.22 -10.82 1.41
CA LEU A 388 -7.05 -11.44 0.37
C LEU A 388 -6.85 -10.82 -1.02
N GLY A 389 -6.37 -9.59 -1.08
CA GLY A 389 -6.07 -8.89 -2.33
C GLY A 389 -4.74 -9.28 -2.96
N LEU A 390 -3.90 -10.08 -2.28
CA LEU A 390 -2.60 -10.52 -2.80
C LEU A 390 -2.74 -11.56 -3.92
N PRO A 391 -1.76 -11.67 -4.83
CA PRO A 391 -1.83 -12.58 -5.96
C PRO A 391 -1.72 -14.07 -5.56
N ALA A 392 -1.08 -14.38 -4.44
CA ALA A 392 -0.95 -15.73 -3.91
C ALA A 392 -0.83 -15.77 -2.38
N SER A 393 -0.64 -16.97 -1.86
CA SER A 393 -0.27 -17.22 -0.46
C SER A 393 1.14 -17.81 -0.42
N GLY A 394 1.97 -17.35 0.50
CA GLY A 394 3.37 -17.75 0.58
C GLY A 394 4.17 -16.89 1.55
N LEU A 395 5.48 -17.14 1.61
CA LEU A 395 6.39 -16.25 2.30
C LEU A 395 6.75 -15.07 1.40
N LEU A 396 6.78 -13.87 1.98
CA LEU A 396 7.52 -12.74 1.43
C LEU A 396 8.84 -12.64 2.19
N ILE A 397 9.93 -12.49 1.44
CA ILE A 397 11.29 -12.33 1.97
C ILE A 397 11.77 -10.95 1.55
N TRP A 398 11.97 -10.08 2.52
CA TRP A 398 12.41 -8.71 2.31
C TRP A 398 13.90 -8.59 2.62
N HIS A 399 14.70 -8.08 1.69
CA HIS A 399 16.10 -7.73 1.94
C HIS A 399 16.17 -6.26 2.36
N ILE A 400 16.66 -6.03 3.57
CA ILE A 400 16.80 -4.68 4.13
C ILE A 400 18.27 -4.28 4.14
N ASP A 401 18.57 -3.10 3.60
CA ASP A 401 19.87 -2.42 3.65
C ASP A 401 19.74 -1.09 4.40
N GLU A 402 20.03 -1.10 5.70
CA GLU A 402 19.98 0.07 6.58
C GLU A 402 20.99 1.15 6.16
N SER A 403 22.06 0.77 5.43
CA SER A 403 23.03 1.73 4.94
C SER A 403 22.43 2.61 3.84
N VAL A 404 21.60 2.03 2.96
CA VAL A 404 20.85 2.76 1.93
C VAL A 404 19.80 3.63 2.59
N ILE A 405 18.97 3.06 3.48
CA ILE A 405 17.91 3.78 4.20
C ILE A 405 18.47 5.02 4.92
N ARG A 406 19.56 4.86 5.68
CA ARG A 406 20.18 5.96 6.46
C ARG A 406 20.88 7.01 5.59
N THR A 407 21.25 6.67 4.36
CA THR A 407 21.94 7.60 3.45
C THR A 407 21.06 8.20 2.37
N ALA A 408 19.78 7.80 2.31
CA ALA A 408 18.77 8.41 1.46
C ALA A 408 18.70 9.94 1.73
N PRO A 409 18.57 10.78 0.68
CA PRO A 409 18.51 12.22 0.84
C PRO A 409 17.29 12.70 1.62
N ASP A 410 16.21 11.92 1.60
CA ASP A 410 14.94 12.15 2.27
C ASP A 410 14.18 10.82 2.47
N GLU A 411 13.01 10.88 3.12
CA GLU A 411 12.15 9.72 3.36
C GLU A 411 11.45 9.19 2.09
N TYR A 412 11.43 9.96 0.99
CA TYR A 412 10.76 9.62 -0.26
C TYR A 412 11.64 8.86 -1.25
N SER A 413 12.92 8.68 -0.91
CA SER A 413 13.96 8.18 -1.81
C SER A 413 14.62 6.88 -1.35
N ILE A 414 14.06 6.23 -0.32
CA ILE A 414 14.58 4.96 0.24
C ILE A 414 14.73 3.87 -0.83
N ASN A 415 13.79 3.82 -1.78
CA ASN A 415 13.76 2.86 -2.88
C ASN A 415 13.91 3.50 -4.27
N ALA A 416 14.34 4.77 -4.36
CA ALA A 416 14.45 5.47 -5.63
C ALA A 416 15.58 4.91 -6.54
N ASP A 417 16.64 4.34 -5.96
CA ASP A 417 17.65 3.63 -6.75
C ASP A 417 17.21 2.18 -6.97
N ARG A 418 16.62 1.91 -8.13
CA ARG A 418 16.14 0.56 -8.49
C ARG A 418 17.24 -0.51 -8.47
N GLU A 419 18.50 -0.15 -8.70
CA GLU A 419 19.61 -1.11 -8.69
C GLU A 419 20.17 -1.36 -7.28
N ARG A 420 19.74 -0.55 -6.30
CA ARG A 420 20.14 -0.70 -4.90
C ARG A 420 19.07 -0.10 -3.95
N LYS A 421 17.99 -0.85 -3.75
CA LYS A 421 16.87 -0.49 -2.88
C LYS A 421 17.27 -0.60 -1.40
N GLY A 422 16.67 0.22 -0.55
CA GLY A 422 16.80 0.08 0.91
C GLY A 422 15.91 -1.04 1.46
N ILE A 423 14.75 -1.24 0.84
CA ILE A 423 13.78 -2.28 1.16
C ILE A 423 13.42 -2.99 -0.14
N ASP A 424 13.88 -4.21 -0.31
CA ASP A 424 13.68 -4.99 -1.53
C ASP A 424 12.86 -6.25 -1.27
N LEU A 425 12.05 -6.65 -2.25
CA LEU A 425 11.38 -7.94 -2.23
C LEU A 425 12.20 -8.94 -3.04
N GLU A 426 12.60 -10.02 -2.41
CA GLU A 426 13.26 -11.13 -3.10
C GLU A 426 12.23 -11.92 -3.91
N GLU A 427 12.07 -11.57 -5.19
CA GLU A 427 11.13 -12.18 -6.13
C GLU A 427 11.49 -13.66 -6.35
N ALA A 428 10.66 -14.58 -5.84
CA ALA A 428 10.98 -16.00 -5.79
C ALA A 428 11.26 -16.64 -7.16
N ASP A 429 10.64 -16.17 -8.24
CA ASP A 429 10.88 -16.69 -9.58
C ASP A 429 12.29 -16.37 -10.13
N GLY A 430 13.05 -15.51 -9.45
CA GLY A 430 14.39 -15.08 -9.83
C GLY A 430 14.41 -14.02 -10.94
N ALA A 431 13.26 -13.57 -11.41
CA ALA A 431 13.13 -12.43 -12.29
C ALA A 431 12.96 -11.18 -11.40
N GLN A 432 13.98 -10.32 -11.38
CA GLN A 432 13.89 -9.04 -10.69
C GLN A 432 13.21 -8.04 -11.62
N ASP A 433 11.87 -8.05 -11.67
CA ASP A 433 11.11 -7.35 -12.70
C ASP A 433 10.05 -6.36 -12.16
N ILE A 434 9.79 -6.34 -10.86
CA ILE A 434 9.12 -5.22 -10.19
C ILE A 434 9.87 -3.91 -10.48
N GLY A 435 9.15 -2.91 -10.98
CA GLY A 435 9.71 -1.61 -11.33
C GLY A 435 10.47 -1.57 -12.66
N TYR A 436 10.52 -2.65 -13.44
CA TYR A 436 11.09 -2.62 -14.80
C TYR A 436 10.01 -2.41 -15.85
N PRO A 437 10.32 -1.79 -17.01
CA PRO A 437 9.34 -1.66 -18.08
C PRO A 437 8.86 -3.02 -18.60
N ASN A 438 7.54 -3.19 -18.70
CA ASN A 438 6.95 -4.41 -19.21
C ASN A 438 7.29 -4.60 -20.70
N ILE A 439 8.02 -5.67 -21.03
CA ILE A 439 8.30 -6.08 -22.41
C ILE A 439 7.35 -7.17 -22.92
N HIS A 440 6.48 -7.69 -22.05
CA HIS A 440 5.54 -8.76 -22.33
C HIS A 440 4.20 -8.20 -22.82
N LEU A 441 3.63 -8.81 -23.87
CA LEU A 441 2.39 -8.33 -24.50
C LEU A 441 1.11 -8.71 -23.74
N PHE A 442 1.16 -9.70 -22.84
CA PHE A 442 -0.04 -10.34 -22.27
C PHE A 442 -0.01 -10.53 -20.76
N THR A 443 1.13 -10.21 -20.12
CA THR A 443 1.34 -10.33 -18.67
C THR A 443 2.11 -9.10 -18.24
N ASP A 444 1.83 -8.60 -17.04
CA ASP A 444 2.50 -7.43 -16.48
C ASP A 444 3.04 -7.77 -15.09
N PRO A 445 4.29 -8.23 -15.02
CA PRO A 445 4.90 -8.62 -13.74
C PRO A 445 5.45 -7.41 -12.97
N THR A 446 5.45 -6.22 -13.59
CA THR A 446 6.14 -5.02 -13.10
C THR A 446 5.60 -4.42 -11.81
N SER A 447 4.42 -4.87 -11.39
CA SER A 447 3.77 -4.51 -10.12
C SER A 447 3.77 -5.67 -9.11
N GLY A 448 4.39 -6.80 -9.45
CA GLY A 448 4.39 -8.04 -8.69
C GLY A 448 3.21 -8.97 -9.02
N TYR A 449 3.44 -10.27 -8.92
CA TYR A 449 2.49 -11.34 -9.23
C TYR A 449 2.73 -12.59 -8.36
N PHE A 450 2.00 -13.68 -8.64
CA PHE A 450 2.06 -14.88 -7.80
C PHE A 450 3.46 -15.53 -7.77
N GLY A 451 4.26 -15.34 -8.82
CA GLY A 451 5.59 -15.94 -8.97
C GLY A 451 6.61 -15.40 -7.96
N ASP A 452 6.39 -14.19 -7.44
CA ASP A 452 7.34 -13.52 -6.53
C ASP A 452 7.26 -14.08 -5.09
N MET A 453 6.20 -14.81 -4.77
CA MET A 453 5.99 -15.38 -3.43
C MET A 453 6.65 -16.75 -3.28
N TRP A 454 7.26 -17.00 -2.12
CA TRP A 454 7.97 -18.25 -1.83
C TRP A 454 7.04 -19.31 -1.26
N PHE A 455 6.77 -20.38 -2.01
CA PHE A 455 5.98 -21.53 -1.55
C PHE A 455 6.23 -22.81 -2.35
N ASP A 456 6.09 -23.98 -1.70
CA ASP A 456 6.17 -25.27 -2.39
C ASP A 456 5.02 -25.43 -3.40
N GLY A 457 5.38 -25.67 -4.66
CA GLY A 457 4.47 -25.70 -5.80
C GLY A 457 4.44 -24.42 -6.65
N ASN A 458 5.29 -23.42 -6.37
CA ASN A 458 5.46 -22.26 -7.25
C ASN A 458 6.16 -22.69 -8.57
N LEU A 459 5.39 -22.80 -9.65
CA LEU A 459 5.89 -23.26 -10.94
C LEU A 459 6.90 -22.30 -11.57
N GLU A 460 6.80 -20.99 -11.31
CA GLU A 460 7.72 -20.00 -11.89
C GLU A 460 9.11 -20.14 -11.25
N TYR A 461 9.17 -20.28 -9.92
CA TYR A 461 10.38 -20.68 -9.19
C TYR A 461 11.00 -21.97 -9.76
N GLU A 462 10.18 -23.01 -9.95
CA GLU A 462 10.65 -24.32 -10.45
C GLU A 462 11.27 -24.24 -11.85
N THR A 463 10.83 -23.28 -12.68
CA THR A 463 11.39 -23.13 -14.03
C THR A 463 12.86 -22.71 -14.03
N VAL A 464 13.27 -21.96 -13.01
CA VAL A 464 14.62 -21.39 -12.87
C VAL A 464 15.49 -22.24 -11.96
N ASN A 465 14.96 -22.69 -10.82
CA ASN A 465 15.72 -23.38 -9.78
C ASN A 465 15.55 -24.92 -9.79
N GLY A 466 14.61 -25.43 -10.58
CA GLY A 466 14.30 -26.86 -10.68
C GLY A 466 13.18 -27.30 -9.74
N VAL A 467 12.69 -28.53 -9.96
CA VAL A 467 11.52 -29.07 -9.25
C VAL A 467 11.87 -29.48 -7.82
N GLY A 468 11.16 -28.92 -6.85
CA GLY A 468 11.27 -29.24 -5.44
C GLY A 468 10.80 -28.09 -4.54
N PRO A 469 10.78 -28.30 -3.21
CA PRO A 469 10.50 -27.23 -2.27
C PRO A 469 11.48 -26.07 -2.46
N PRO A 470 11.02 -24.81 -2.47
CA PRO A 470 11.89 -23.67 -2.68
C PRO A 470 13.03 -23.57 -1.66
N GLU A 471 14.17 -23.15 -2.18
CA GLU A 471 15.40 -22.79 -1.47
C GLU A 471 15.85 -21.41 -1.93
N PHE A 472 16.01 -20.50 -0.97
CA PHE A 472 16.70 -19.22 -1.12
C PHE A 472 18.09 -19.35 -0.48
N SER A 473 19.14 -19.41 -1.29
CA SER A 473 20.52 -19.67 -0.85
C SER A 473 21.54 -18.95 -1.73
N PRO A 474 22.85 -19.03 -1.43
CA PRO A 474 23.86 -18.37 -2.27
C PRO A 474 24.00 -18.97 -3.68
N TYR A 475 23.26 -20.04 -3.96
CA TYR A 475 23.31 -20.82 -5.20
C TYR A 475 21.97 -20.90 -5.94
N SER A 476 20.90 -20.33 -5.39
CA SER A 476 19.59 -20.20 -6.04
C SER A 476 19.50 -18.91 -6.86
N TYR A 477 18.35 -18.69 -7.49
CA TYR A 477 17.96 -17.42 -8.11
C TYR A 477 16.56 -17.05 -7.59
N PRO A 478 16.39 -15.92 -6.87
CA PRO A 478 17.42 -14.99 -6.43
C PRO A 478 18.33 -15.64 -5.38
N ASP A 479 19.42 -14.96 -5.02
CA ASP A 479 20.46 -15.52 -4.16
C ASP A 479 20.66 -14.71 -2.87
N THR A 480 21.05 -15.37 -1.79
CA THR A 480 21.16 -14.75 -0.46
C THR A 480 22.41 -13.90 -0.25
N LYS A 481 23.12 -13.47 -1.32
CA LYS A 481 24.30 -12.60 -1.15
C LYS A 481 23.88 -11.22 -0.63
N SER A 482 24.80 -10.57 0.09
CA SER A 482 24.64 -9.16 0.45
C SER A 482 24.68 -8.28 -0.80
N ASN A 483 24.22 -7.04 -0.68
CA ASN A 483 24.21 -6.06 -1.77
C ASN A 483 25.61 -5.71 -2.30
N ASP A 484 26.67 -5.94 -1.51
CA ASP A 484 28.05 -5.80 -1.96
C ASP A 484 28.61 -7.06 -2.69
N GLY A 485 27.79 -8.11 -2.80
CA GLY A 485 28.09 -9.38 -3.45
C GLY A 485 28.83 -10.39 -2.57
N ALA A 486 28.97 -10.14 -1.26
CA ALA A 486 29.55 -11.11 -0.35
C ALA A 486 28.62 -12.31 -0.12
N SER A 487 29.20 -13.50 0.00
CA SER A 487 28.42 -14.70 0.29
C SER A 487 28.10 -14.76 1.78
N THR A 488 26.81 -14.79 2.09
CA THR A 488 26.28 -14.87 3.47
C THR A 488 26.34 -16.30 4.02
N PHE A 489 26.37 -17.28 3.11
CA PHE A 489 26.25 -18.71 3.41
C PHE A 489 24.96 -19.11 4.13
N LEU A 490 23.99 -18.19 4.20
CA LEU A 490 22.66 -18.39 4.72
C LEU A 490 21.80 -19.07 3.66
N SER A 491 21.01 -20.05 4.09
CA SER A 491 19.95 -20.63 3.27
C SER A 491 18.63 -20.62 4.04
N ILE A 492 17.56 -20.26 3.34
CA ILE A 492 16.17 -20.42 3.77
C ILE A 492 15.58 -21.50 2.87
N GLU A 493 15.45 -22.71 3.41
CA GLU A 493 15.21 -23.93 2.63
C GLU A 493 14.05 -24.75 3.20
N ASN A 494 13.60 -25.75 2.43
CA ASN A 494 12.45 -26.60 2.78
C ASN A 494 11.19 -25.76 3.07
N ILE A 495 10.98 -24.70 2.30
CA ILE A 495 9.79 -23.85 2.39
C ILE A 495 8.57 -24.71 2.06
N SER A 496 7.59 -24.75 2.96
CA SER A 496 6.40 -25.60 2.81
C SER A 496 5.43 -25.09 1.76
N VAL A 497 4.38 -25.87 1.51
CA VAL A 497 3.17 -25.40 0.82
C VAL A 497 2.54 -24.22 1.57
N PRO A 498 1.76 -23.35 0.88
CA PRO A 498 1.06 -22.26 1.53
C PRO A 498 0.08 -22.74 2.60
N GLY A 499 -0.18 -21.89 3.60
CA GLY A 499 -1.23 -22.12 4.58
C GLY A 499 -1.15 -21.20 5.80
N ASP A 500 -2.08 -21.40 6.74
CA ASP A 500 -2.19 -20.67 8.01
C ASP A 500 -0.89 -20.67 8.83
N THR A 501 -0.05 -21.67 8.64
CA THR A 501 1.31 -21.72 9.19
C THR A 501 2.21 -22.40 8.18
N MET A 502 3.24 -21.68 7.73
CA MET A 502 4.27 -22.23 6.85
C MET A 502 5.50 -22.63 7.67
N SER A 503 6.22 -23.64 7.19
CA SER A 503 7.48 -24.08 7.78
C SER A 503 8.64 -23.85 6.83
N PHE A 504 9.81 -23.52 7.37
CA PHE A 504 11.06 -23.45 6.64
C PHE A 504 12.23 -23.67 7.60
N THR A 505 13.41 -23.95 7.05
CA THR A 505 14.66 -24.09 7.80
C THR A 505 15.58 -22.93 7.46
N VAL A 506 16.11 -22.25 8.47
CA VAL A 506 17.21 -21.30 8.32
C VAL A 506 18.50 -22.04 8.65
N SER A 507 19.40 -22.17 7.68
CA SER A 507 20.69 -22.83 7.86
C SER A 507 21.84 -21.91 7.44
N ASN A 508 23.04 -22.20 7.94
CA ASN A 508 24.25 -21.53 7.46
C ASN A 508 25.35 -22.57 7.29
N THR A 509 25.95 -22.64 6.10
CA THR A 509 26.91 -23.70 5.75
C THR A 509 28.17 -23.69 6.62
N PHE A 510 28.52 -22.55 7.24
CA PHE A 510 29.66 -22.43 8.16
C PHE A 510 29.29 -22.61 9.64
N LEU A 511 28.00 -22.55 9.99
CA LEU A 511 27.56 -22.76 11.36
C LEU A 511 27.30 -24.25 11.61
N VAL A 512 27.79 -24.72 12.75
CA VAL A 512 27.48 -26.08 13.21
C VAL A 512 26.13 -26.05 13.91
N ASP A 513 25.29 -27.07 13.68
CA ASP A 513 24.01 -27.22 14.37
C ASP A 513 24.13 -27.01 15.89
N GLY A 514 23.30 -26.11 16.43
CA GLY A 514 23.31 -25.74 17.84
C GLY A 514 24.30 -24.64 18.24
N PHE A 515 24.95 -23.97 17.28
CA PHE A 515 25.75 -22.76 17.52
C PHE A 515 24.87 -21.48 17.53
N PRO A 516 25.14 -20.47 18.38
CA PRO A 516 26.16 -20.45 19.43
C PRO A 516 25.74 -21.30 20.64
N ASP A 517 26.58 -22.28 21.00
CA ASP A 517 26.41 -23.05 22.24
C ASP A 517 27.08 -22.30 23.39
N THR A 518 26.31 -21.52 24.14
CA THR A 518 26.80 -20.79 25.34
C THR A 518 27.29 -21.71 26.46
N THR A 519 27.06 -23.02 26.36
CA THR A 519 27.58 -24.05 27.29
C THR A 519 28.88 -24.69 26.80
N ALA A 520 29.34 -24.37 25.59
CA ALA A 520 30.60 -24.88 25.06
C ALA A 520 31.80 -24.39 25.89
N PHE A 521 32.86 -25.20 25.97
CA PHE A 521 34.03 -24.86 26.76
C PHE A 521 34.76 -23.67 26.13
N ILE A 522 34.76 -22.52 26.82
CA ILE A 522 35.43 -21.30 26.36
C ILE A 522 36.94 -21.54 26.26
N ARG A 523 37.49 -21.43 25.05
CA ARG A 523 38.91 -21.54 24.75
C ARG A 523 39.59 -20.17 24.63
N THR A 524 38.95 -19.20 24.00
CA THR A 524 39.47 -17.83 23.90
C THR A 524 38.34 -16.82 23.81
N VAL A 525 38.65 -15.57 24.16
CA VAL A 525 37.73 -14.42 24.11
C VAL A 525 38.49 -13.29 23.45
N TYR A 526 37.97 -12.75 22.34
CA TYR A 526 38.62 -11.71 21.55
C TYR A 526 37.58 -10.94 20.75
N ASP A 527 37.72 -9.62 20.69
CA ASP A 527 36.92 -8.70 19.85
C ASP A 527 37.48 -8.70 18.41
N LEU A 528 36.87 -9.53 17.55
CA LEU A 528 37.28 -9.76 16.17
C LEU A 528 36.86 -8.64 15.23
N ASN A 529 35.66 -8.10 15.43
CA ASN A 529 35.06 -7.09 14.56
C ASN A 529 35.35 -5.66 15.04
N GLY A 530 35.87 -5.49 16.25
CA GLY A 530 36.27 -4.20 16.81
C GLY A 530 35.09 -3.40 17.38
N ASP A 531 33.96 -4.04 17.68
CA ASP A 531 32.73 -3.38 18.16
C ASP A 531 32.74 -3.11 19.67
N GLY A 532 33.78 -3.58 20.38
CA GLY A 532 33.93 -3.44 21.83
C GLY A 532 33.20 -4.51 22.66
N VAL A 533 32.48 -5.42 22.01
CA VAL A 533 32.01 -6.71 22.53
C VAL A 533 33.08 -7.76 22.19
N ASN A 534 33.27 -8.77 23.05
CA ASN A 534 34.24 -9.83 22.74
C ASN A 534 33.51 -11.09 22.29
N GLU A 535 33.97 -11.70 21.20
CA GLU A 535 33.48 -12.99 20.75
C GLU A 535 34.10 -14.11 21.60
N VAL A 536 33.26 -15.07 21.95
CA VAL A 536 33.65 -16.26 22.73
C VAL A 536 33.88 -17.41 21.77
N PHE A 537 35.12 -17.90 21.71
CA PHE A 537 35.47 -19.10 20.98
C PHE A 537 35.53 -20.29 21.93
N GLY A 538 34.72 -21.30 21.68
CA GLY A 538 34.69 -22.52 22.47
C GLY A 538 34.27 -23.75 21.66
N GLY A 539 34.23 -24.90 22.31
CA GLY A 539 33.75 -26.14 21.69
C GLY A 539 33.43 -27.21 22.72
N LYS A 540 32.73 -28.27 22.30
CA LYS A 540 32.66 -29.53 23.05
C LYS A 540 33.88 -30.36 22.68
N ASP A 541 34.66 -30.75 23.69
CA ASP A 541 35.85 -31.60 23.51
C ASP A 541 35.52 -32.99 22.94
#